data_AF-N1JDL1-F1
#
_entry.id   AF-N1JDL1-F1
#
_cell.length_a   1.000
_cell.length_b   1.000
_cell.length_c   1.000
_cell.angle_alpha   90.00
_cell.angle_beta   90.00
_cell.angle_gamma   90.00
#
_symmetry.space_group_name_H-M   'P 1'
#
loop_
_entity.id
_entity.type
_entity.pdbx_description
1 polymer ?
#
loop_
_entity_poly.entity_id
_entity_poly.type
_entity_poly.pdbx_seq_one_letter_code
_entity_poly.pdbx_strand_id
1 'polypeptide(L)'
;MQCFYLFTTYLGMMDSREYFNFNIIADGNLPQLQYFGYANQWSFRNIATETSFKTLSYEQIPSRVPQISWGKYCTETREELLAAYELFSAEVKRQKEEQRDLNPNMFEIYPDCLAELKHAMKVKNRISISQVRAGKWASCTVNIVLKYIARENLEIIDPRQTCAQDVTMKPCFIADTSITAEELLDLPLPAISLAHNNHEIHLVFVSGCLKVLKRYSPKLYYKTSMSHGDNLYSRVYPVVNQAEKDIDRTIMISLKEAIINLKGNRVYVGK
;
A
#
# COMPACT_ATOMS: atom_id res chain seq x y z
N MET A 1 15.37 14.81 -16.43
CA MET A 1 15.46 14.62 -14.96
C MET A 1 14.71 13.35 -14.60
N GLN A 2 15.40 12.43 -13.93
CA GLN A 2 14.89 11.12 -13.50
C GLN A 2 14.85 11.12 -11.97
N CYS A 3 13.77 10.63 -11.36
CA CYS A 3 13.60 10.70 -9.91
C CYS A 3 13.02 9.42 -9.30
N PHE A 4 13.26 9.22 -8.01
CA PHE A 4 12.43 8.37 -7.17
C PHE A 4 11.99 9.13 -5.92
N TYR A 5 10.86 8.74 -5.36
CA TYR A 5 10.30 9.27 -4.12
C TYR A 5 10.49 8.25 -3.00
N LEU A 6 10.69 8.73 -1.78
CA LEU A 6 10.66 7.93 -0.56
C LEU A 6 9.50 8.43 0.30
N PHE A 7 8.57 7.54 0.64
CA PHE A 7 7.54 7.77 1.65
C PHE A 7 7.90 6.99 2.91
N THR A 8 7.78 7.63 4.06
CA THR A 8 7.92 7.05 5.38
C THR A 8 6.61 7.20 6.13
N THR A 9 6.22 6.18 6.89
CA THR A 9 5.02 6.23 7.72
C THR A 9 5.33 5.67 9.10
N TYR A 10 5.11 6.47 10.14
CA TYR A 10 5.26 6.05 11.53
C TYR A 10 4.11 5.12 11.90
N LEU A 11 4.47 3.94 12.41
CA LEU A 11 3.53 2.88 12.78
C LEU A 11 3.35 2.73 14.29
N GLY A 12 4.21 3.38 15.08
CA GLY A 12 4.18 3.31 16.54
C GLY A 12 5.51 2.89 17.13
N MET A 13 5.45 2.39 18.36
CA MET A 13 6.58 1.84 19.09
C MET A 13 6.47 0.33 19.13
N MET A 14 7.53 -0.38 18.77
CA MET A 14 7.67 -1.83 18.94
C MET A 14 9.01 -2.09 19.63
N ASP A 15 9.02 -2.89 20.69
CA ASP A 15 10.21 -3.15 21.52
C ASP A 15 10.96 -1.87 21.95
N SER A 16 10.20 -0.83 22.35
CA SER A 16 10.72 0.50 22.72
C SER A 16 11.50 1.24 21.62
N ARG A 17 11.33 0.85 20.36
CA ARG A 17 11.90 1.53 19.19
C ARG A 17 10.80 2.01 18.26
N GLU A 18 11.04 3.14 17.61
CA GLU A 18 10.14 3.64 16.59
C GLU A 18 10.10 2.66 15.42
N TYR A 19 8.90 2.33 14.96
CA TYR A 19 8.67 1.41 13.85
C TYR A 19 8.06 2.16 12.68
N PHE A 20 8.63 1.98 11.50
CA PHE A 20 8.26 2.71 10.30
C PHE A 20 8.01 1.78 9.12
N ASN A 21 7.15 2.25 8.21
CA ASN A 21 6.97 1.71 6.86
C ASN A 21 7.62 2.64 5.84
N PHE A 22 8.42 2.09 4.95
CA PHE A 22 9.17 2.77 3.91
C PHE A 22 8.69 2.30 2.53
N ASN A 23 8.35 3.23 1.66
CA ASN A 23 7.94 2.96 0.27
C ASN A 23 8.77 3.82 -0.69
N ILE A 24 9.57 3.17 -1.54
CA ILE A 24 10.35 3.85 -2.59
C ILE A 24 9.59 3.73 -3.91
N ILE A 25 9.30 4.87 -4.54
CA ILE A 25 8.54 4.99 -5.78
C ILE A 25 9.44 5.60 -6.86
N ALA A 26 9.96 4.77 -7.76
CA ALA A 26 10.82 5.23 -8.84
C ALA A 26 10.08 5.41 -10.18
N ASP A 27 10.62 6.26 -11.05
CA ASP A 27 10.20 6.35 -12.46
C ASP A 27 10.66 5.13 -13.28
N GLY A 28 9.95 4.85 -14.37
CA GLY A 28 10.29 3.81 -15.34
C GLY A 28 10.06 2.37 -14.85
N ASN A 29 10.85 1.44 -15.40
CA ASN A 29 10.76 0.00 -15.10
C ASN A 29 11.44 -0.42 -13.78
N LEU A 30 11.75 0.54 -12.88
CA LEU A 30 12.31 0.19 -11.58
C LEU A 30 11.21 -0.35 -10.66
N PRO A 31 11.46 -1.44 -9.92
CA PRO A 31 10.49 -1.92 -8.95
C PRO A 31 10.27 -0.87 -7.85
N GLN A 32 9.09 -0.85 -7.25
CA GLN A 32 8.94 -0.13 -5.98
C GLN A 32 9.48 -1.01 -4.86
N LEU A 33 10.14 -0.40 -3.89
CA LEU A 33 10.65 -1.09 -2.71
C LEU A 33 9.77 -0.78 -1.52
N GLN A 34 9.39 -1.82 -0.79
CA GLN A 34 8.72 -1.71 0.50
C GLN A 34 9.56 -2.36 1.60
N TYR A 35 9.65 -1.67 2.72
CA TYR A 35 10.39 -2.12 3.89
C TYR A 35 9.71 -1.64 5.17
N PHE A 36 9.70 -2.48 6.19
CA PHE A 36 9.27 -2.12 7.54
C PHE A 36 10.42 -2.33 8.50
N GLY A 37 10.64 -1.40 9.41
CA GLY A 37 11.66 -1.59 10.42
C GLY A 37 11.89 -0.45 11.37
N TYR A 38 12.90 -0.63 12.22
CA TYR A 38 13.34 0.33 13.23
C TYR A 38 14.22 1.46 12.66
N ALA A 39 14.51 1.43 11.37
CA ALA A 39 15.19 2.54 10.71
C ALA A 39 14.29 3.77 10.84
N ASN A 40 14.87 4.95 11.09
CA ASN A 40 14.15 6.20 10.96
C ASN A 40 14.47 6.81 9.59
N GLN A 41 13.75 7.87 9.22
CA GLN A 41 13.98 8.59 7.96
C GLN A 41 15.43 9.10 7.79
N TRP A 42 16.18 9.25 8.89
CA TRP A 42 17.58 9.70 8.87
C TRP A 42 18.57 8.59 8.50
N SER A 43 18.24 7.32 8.71
CA SER A 43 19.09 6.19 8.30
C SER A 43 19.36 6.21 6.79
N PHE A 44 18.39 6.64 5.98
CA PHE A 44 18.55 6.83 4.54
C PHE A 44 19.29 8.12 4.15
N ARG A 45 19.34 9.12 5.03
CA ARG A 45 20.12 10.34 4.82
C ARG A 45 21.62 10.05 4.92
N ASN A 46 22.02 9.17 5.84
CA ASN A 46 23.42 8.79 6.01
C ASN A 46 24.00 8.11 4.77
N ILE A 47 23.23 7.24 4.12
CA ILE A 47 23.61 6.60 2.85
C ILE A 47 23.87 7.65 1.78
N ALA A 48 23.01 8.66 1.69
CA ALA A 48 23.16 9.73 0.70
C ALA A 48 24.38 10.61 0.97
N THR A 49 24.70 10.87 2.24
CA THR A 49 25.91 11.62 2.60
C THR A 49 27.20 10.83 2.35
N GLU A 50 27.17 9.51 2.45
CA GLU A 50 28.35 8.64 2.22
C GLU A 50 28.68 8.44 0.74
N THR A 51 27.70 8.62 -0.16
CA THR A 51 27.80 8.17 -1.56
C THR A 51 27.92 9.32 -2.57
N SER A 52 28.32 10.52 -2.12
CA SER A 52 28.44 11.74 -2.95
C SER A 52 27.17 12.16 -3.68
N PHE A 53 26.00 11.60 -3.33
CA PHE A 53 24.74 12.10 -3.85
C PHE A 53 24.57 13.54 -3.39
N LYS A 54 24.28 14.46 -4.34
CA LYS A 54 23.86 15.82 -3.99
C LYS A 54 22.77 15.70 -2.94
N THR A 55 22.94 16.44 -1.85
CA THR A 55 22.11 16.41 -0.64
C THR A 55 20.68 16.09 -1.00
N LEU A 56 20.16 14.96 -0.53
CA LEU A 56 18.74 14.68 -0.63
C LEU A 56 18.03 15.83 0.07
N SER A 57 17.43 16.72 -0.72
CA SER A 57 16.59 17.80 -0.23
C SER A 57 15.29 17.20 0.29
N TYR A 58 15.39 16.51 1.42
CA TYR A 58 14.26 16.27 2.30
C TYR A 58 13.82 17.58 2.97
N GLU A 59 14.48 18.72 2.73
CA GLU A 59 14.23 20.00 3.44
C GLU A 59 12.89 20.68 3.07
N GLN A 60 12.04 20.01 2.29
CA GLN A 60 10.66 20.43 2.05
C GLN A 60 9.79 19.18 2.10
N ILE A 61 9.65 18.55 3.28
CA ILE A 61 8.58 17.56 3.52
C ILE A 61 7.33 18.34 3.93
N PRO A 62 6.43 18.77 3.02
CA PRO A 62 5.09 19.09 3.44
C PRO A 62 4.42 17.76 3.74
N SER A 63 4.47 17.38 5.00
CA SER A 63 3.46 16.48 5.51
C SER A 63 2.29 17.29 6.01
N ARG A 64 1.11 17.01 5.46
CA ARG A 64 -0.14 17.45 6.07
C ARG A 64 -0.66 16.40 7.07
N VAL A 65 -0.12 15.18 7.05
CA VAL A 65 -0.55 14.04 7.89
C VAL A 65 0.58 13.67 8.87
N PRO A 66 0.45 13.90 10.19
CA PRO A 66 1.55 13.77 11.15
C PRO A 66 2.31 12.45 11.12
N GLN A 67 1.67 11.34 10.72
CA GLN A 67 2.30 10.02 10.65
C GLN A 67 3.06 9.76 9.35
N ILE A 68 2.92 10.58 8.32
CA ILE A 68 3.48 10.33 6.98
C ILE A 68 4.49 11.40 6.65
N SER A 69 5.65 11.04 6.13
CA SER A 69 6.63 11.96 5.56
C SER A 69 7.04 11.46 4.18
N TRP A 70 7.44 12.37 3.28
CA TRP A 70 7.94 11.96 1.97
C TRP A 70 8.97 12.95 1.42
N GLY A 71 9.82 12.47 0.51
CA GLY A 71 10.80 13.27 -0.22
C GLY A 71 11.19 12.61 -1.53
N LYS A 72 12.16 13.19 -2.25
CA LYS A 72 12.64 12.64 -3.52
C LYS A 72 14.13 12.80 -3.73
N TYR A 73 14.66 11.91 -4.56
CA TYR A 73 15.97 12.03 -5.19
C TYR A 73 15.76 12.25 -6.68
N CYS A 74 16.47 13.20 -7.27
CA CYS A 74 16.44 13.46 -8.70
C CYS A 74 17.86 13.59 -9.23
N THR A 75 18.09 13.07 -10.44
CA THR A 75 19.37 13.17 -11.13
C THR A 75 19.16 13.37 -12.63
N GLU A 76 20.23 13.69 -13.34
CA GLU A 76 20.18 14.00 -14.77
C GLU A 76 20.17 12.72 -15.63
N THR A 77 20.94 11.71 -15.23
CA THR A 77 21.13 10.47 -16.00
C THR A 77 20.37 9.27 -15.43
N ARG A 78 20.11 8.25 -16.25
CA ARG A 78 19.43 7.03 -15.77
C ARG A 78 20.37 6.16 -14.94
N GLU A 79 21.65 6.16 -15.30
CA GLU A 79 22.73 5.41 -14.67
C GLU A 79 22.92 5.84 -13.22
N GLU A 80 22.96 7.15 -12.95
CA GLU A 80 23.01 7.69 -11.59
C GLU A 80 21.75 7.33 -10.78
N LEU A 81 20.57 7.31 -11.41
CA LEU A 81 19.33 6.95 -10.73
C LEU A 81 19.37 5.46 -10.34
N LEU A 82 19.85 4.60 -11.24
CA LEU A 82 20.00 3.16 -11.00
C LEU A 82 21.00 2.89 -9.88
N ALA A 83 22.18 3.53 -9.92
CA ALA A 83 23.21 3.38 -8.89
C ALA A 83 22.67 3.80 -7.50
N ALA A 84 21.96 4.93 -7.42
CA ALA A 84 21.29 5.35 -6.19
C ALA A 84 20.26 4.30 -5.74
N TYR A 85 19.35 3.90 -6.63
CA TYR A 85 18.31 2.92 -6.32
C TYR A 85 18.89 1.58 -5.80
N GLU A 86 19.98 1.09 -6.40
CA GLU A 86 20.65 -0.15 -5.97
C GLU A 86 21.21 -0.04 -4.55
N LEU A 87 21.77 1.12 -4.17
CA LEU A 87 22.25 1.37 -2.81
C LEU A 87 21.10 1.36 -1.79
N PHE A 88 19.99 2.02 -2.11
CA PHE A 88 18.78 1.96 -1.30
C PHE A 88 18.26 0.53 -1.17
N SER A 89 18.26 -0.24 -2.27
CA SER A 89 17.86 -1.64 -2.26
C SER A 89 18.79 -2.51 -1.40
N ALA A 90 20.11 -2.24 -1.45
CA ALA A 90 21.10 -2.95 -0.65
C ALA A 90 20.92 -2.67 0.85
N GLU A 91 20.67 -1.41 1.22
CA GLU A 91 20.37 -1.07 2.61
C GLU A 91 19.09 -1.74 3.09
N VAL A 92 18.01 -1.67 2.31
CA VAL A 92 16.75 -2.36 2.64
C VAL A 92 16.99 -3.84 2.88
N LYS A 93 17.85 -4.48 2.07
CA LYS A 93 18.23 -5.87 2.25
C LYS A 93 19.00 -6.08 3.56
N ARG A 94 20.04 -5.29 3.82
CA ARG A 94 20.85 -5.35 5.06
C ARG A 94 19.97 -5.21 6.30
N GLN A 95 19.10 -4.21 6.30
CA GLN A 95 18.18 -3.94 7.41
C GLN A 95 17.17 -5.08 7.62
N LYS A 96 16.64 -5.69 6.55
CA LYS A 96 15.83 -6.91 6.65
C LYS A 96 16.60 -8.08 7.25
N GLU A 97 17.89 -8.19 6.97
CA GLU A 97 18.76 -9.24 7.50
C GLU A 97 19.15 -9.02 8.97
N GLU A 98 19.28 -7.79 9.42
CA GLU A 98 19.55 -7.45 10.83
C GLU A 98 18.29 -7.54 11.69
N GLN A 99 17.13 -7.25 11.09
CA GLN A 99 15.85 -7.22 11.75
C GLN A 99 14.99 -8.43 11.35
N ARG A 100 15.60 -9.62 11.24
CA ARG A 100 14.90 -10.87 10.84
C ARG A 100 13.77 -11.25 11.78
N ASP A 101 13.89 -10.87 13.04
CA ASP A 101 12.90 -11.14 14.08
C ASP A 101 11.70 -10.19 14.00
N LEU A 102 11.82 -9.09 13.25
CA LEU A 102 10.66 -8.25 12.94
C LEU A 102 9.75 -9.01 12.01
N ASN A 103 8.57 -9.35 12.51
CA ASN A 103 7.49 -9.84 11.68
C ASN A 103 7.03 -8.67 10.78
N PRO A 104 7.25 -8.72 9.45
CA PRO A 104 6.81 -7.65 8.54
C PRO A 104 5.27 -7.59 8.42
N ASN A 105 4.55 -8.47 9.11
CA ASN A 105 3.13 -8.33 9.26
C ASN A 105 2.84 -7.32 10.36
N MET A 106 2.62 -6.06 9.95
CA MET A 106 2.11 -4.93 10.74
C MET A 106 0.95 -5.22 11.71
N PHE A 107 0.37 -6.41 11.65
CA PHE A 107 -0.71 -6.84 12.52
C PHE A 107 -0.22 -8.12 13.19
N GLU A 108 0.05 -8.07 14.49
CA GLU A 108 0.38 -9.26 15.31
C GLU A 108 -0.66 -10.39 15.09
N ILE A 109 -1.89 -10.01 14.76
CA ILE A 109 -3.05 -10.87 14.46
C ILE A 109 -3.04 -11.49 13.05
N TYR A 110 -2.12 -11.14 12.16
CA TYR A 110 -2.09 -11.68 10.79
C TYR A 110 -1.86 -13.21 10.75
N PRO A 111 -0.87 -13.79 11.47
CA PRO A 111 -0.69 -15.24 11.52
C PRO A 111 -1.92 -15.97 12.08
N ASP A 112 -2.57 -15.39 13.09
CA ASP A 112 -3.77 -15.95 13.71
C ASP A 112 -4.94 -15.96 12.73
N CYS A 113 -5.16 -14.84 12.02
CA CYS A 113 -6.13 -14.80 10.93
C CYS A 113 -5.84 -15.86 9.87
N LEU A 114 -4.57 -16.02 9.46
CA LEU A 114 -4.23 -17.07 8.48
C LEU A 114 -4.53 -18.48 9.00
N ALA A 115 -4.28 -18.75 10.28
CA ALA A 115 -4.59 -20.03 10.88
C ALA A 115 -6.11 -20.29 10.88
N GLU A 116 -6.90 -19.29 11.28
CA GLU A 116 -8.36 -19.34 11.27
C GLU A 116 -8.94 -19.54 9.86
N LEU A 117 -8.44 -18.77 8.89
CA LEU A 117 -8.82 -18.87 7.48
C LEU A 117 -8.47 -20.27 6.94
N LYS A 118 -7.24 -20.75 7.14
CA LYS A 118 -6.81 -22.09 6.69
C LYS A 118 -7.67 -23.19 7.31
N HIS A 119 -8.04 -23.07 8.58
CA HIS A 119 -8.95 -24.01 9.23
C HIS A 119 -10.33 -23.99 8.57
N ALA A 120 -10.90 -22.81 8.36
CA ALA A 120 -12.20 -22.67 7.71
C ALA A 120 -12.21 -23.20 6.27
N MET A 121 -11.10 -23.04 5.55
CA MET A 121 -10.94 -23.51 4.17
C MET A 121 -10.98 -25.04 4.07
N LYS A 122 -10.48 -25.77 5.07
CA LYS A 122 -10.62 -27.25 5.13
C LYS A 122 -12.08 -27.69 5.16
N VAL A 123 -12.98 -26.86 5.69
CA VAL A 123 -14.42 -27.15 5.82
C VAL A 123 -15.20 -26.60 4.63
N LYS A 124 -14.87 -25.40 4.16
CA LYS A 124 -15.50 -24.74 3.02
C LYS A 124 -14.47 -23.89 2.26
N ASN A 125 -14.30 -24.13 0.97
CA ASN A 125 -13.41 -23.33 0.10
C ASN A 125 -13.95 -21.92 -0.25
N ARG A 126 -14.95 -21.41 0.49
CA ARG A 126 -15.62 -20.14 0.20
C ARG A 126 -15.67 -19.26 1.44
N ILE A 127 -15.10 -18.06 1.34
CA ILE A 127 -15.06 -17.08 2.42
C ILE A 127 -15.69 -15.78 1.91
N SER A 128 -16.76 -15.33 2.56
CA SER A 128 -17.42 -14.08 2.21
C SER A 128 -16.87 -12.91 3.01
N ILE A 129 -16.75 -11.74 2.38
CA ILE A 129 -16.30 -10.52 3.06
C ILE A 129 -17.29 -10.12 4.15
N SER A 130 -18.60 -10.31 3.95
CA SER A 130 -19.60 -10.07 4.99
C SER A 130 -19.38 -10.90 6.26
N GLN A 131 -18.93 -12.16 6.13
CA GLN A 131 -18.61 -13.02 7.27
C GLN A 131 -17.36 -12.56 8.03
N VAL A 132 -16.35 -12.07 7.31
CA VAL A 132 -15.16 -11.46 7.93
C VAL A 132 -15.59 -10.23 8.73
N ARG A 133 -16.39 -9.34 8.13
CA ARG A 133 -16.94 -8.15 8.81
C ARG A 133 -17.75 -8.51 10.05
N ALA A 134 -18.53 -9.59 9.99
CA ALA A 134 -19.33 -10.06 11.10
C ALA A 134 -18.49 -10.71 12.23
N GLY A 135 -17.16 -10.74 12.12
CA GLY A 135 -16.28 -11.29 13.15
C GLY A 135 -16.33 -12.81 13.24
N LYS A 136 -16.75 -13.51 12.18
CA LYS A 136 -16.76 -14.98 12.14
C LYS A 136 -15.37 -15.58 12.41
N TRP A 137 -14.34 -14.84 12.03
CA TRP A 137 -12.94 -15.10 12.30
C TRP A 137 -12.40 -13.92 13.11
N ALA A 138 -12.25 -14.12 14.42
CA ALA A 138 -12.02 -13.03 15.38
C ALA A 138 -10.71 -12.28 15.10
N SER A 139 -9.69 -13.00 14.60
CA SER A 139 -8.39 -12.40 14.28
C SER A 139 -8.36 -11.73 12.90
N CYS A 140 -9.43 -11.85 12.10
CA CYS A 140 -9.47 -11.38 10.73
C CYS A 140 -10.24 -10.07 10.57
N THR A 141 -9.54 -9.04 10.09
CA THR A 141 -10.16 -7.83 9.55
C THR A 141 -10.23 -7.91 8.02
N VAL A 142 -11.07 -7.05 7.42
CA VAL A 142 -11.19 -6.96 5.95
C VAL A 142 -9.84 -6.61 5.30
N ASN A 143 -9.10 -5.62 5.82
CA ASN A 143 -7.74 -5.29 5.35
C ASN A 143 -6.80 -6.50 5.38
N ILE A 144 -6.75 -7.25 6.50
CA ILE A 144 -5.91 -8.45 6.64
C ILE A 144 -6.26 -9.52 5.61
N VAL A 145 -7.56 -9.75 5.39
CA VAL A 145 -8.02 -10.72 4.40
C VAL A 145 -7.64 -10.31 2.98
N LEU A 146 -7.78 -9.02 2.65
CA LEU A 146 -7.35 -8.49 1.35
C LEU A 146 -5.83 -8.59 1.15
N LYS A 147 -5.05 -8.38 2.22
CA LYS A 147 -3.60 -8.64 2.20
C LYS A 147 -3.29 -10.10 1.87
N TYR A 148 -3.99 -11.04 2.51
CA TYR A 148 -3.80 -12.46 2.26
C TYR A 148 -4.14 -12.83 0.81
N ILE A 149 -5.27 -12.33 0.31
CA ILE A 149 -5.70 -12.51 -1.08
C ILE A 149 -4.63 -12.04 -2.06
N ALA A 150 -4.06 -10.85 -1.83
CA ALA A 150 -2.99 -10.30 -2.66
C ALA A 150 -1.74 -11.18 -2.68
N ARG A 151 -1.29 -11.57 -1.49
CA ARG A 151 -0.03 -12.27 -1.29
C ARG A 151 -0.03 -13.64 -1.93
N GLU A 152 -1.14 -14.35 -1.80
CA GLU A 152 -1.30 -15.71 -2.32
C GLU A 152 -1.92 -15.74 -3.73
N ASN A 153 -2.17 -14.57 -4.33
CA ASN A 153 -2.80 -14.39 -5.63
C ASN A 153 -4.12 -15.18 -5.73
N LEU A 154 -5.02 -14.94 -4.77
CA LEU A 154 -6.30 -15.65 -4.62
C LEU A 154 -7.42 -14.93 -5.37
N GLU A 155 -8.42 -15.70 -5.76
CA GLU A 155 -9.55 -15.17 -6.52
C GLU A 155 -10.55 -14.46 -5.60
N ILE A 156 -10.99 -13.27 -6.01
CA ILE A 156 -12.17 -12.59 -5.46
C ILE A 156 -13.26 -12.60 -6.53
N ILE A 157 -14.39 -13.22 -6.22
CA ILE A 157 -15.51 -13.39 -7.14
C ILE A 157 -16.76 -12.65 -6.67
N ASP A 158 -17.67 -12.41 -7.62
CA ASP A 158 -19.02 -11.95 -7.33
C ASP A 158 -19.84 -13.09 -6.64
N PRO A 159 -20.81 -12.77 -5.76
CA PRO A 159 -21.68 -13.77 -5.13
C PRO A 159 -22.36 -14.73 -6.09
N ARG A 160 -22.64 -14.28 -7.33
CA ARG A 160 -23.30 -15.06 -8.37
C ARG A 160 -22.36 -16.01 -9.11
N GLN A 161 -21.04 -15.82 -8.96
CA GLN A 161 -20.04 -16.66 -9.57
C GLN A 161 -19.76 -17.88 -8.71
N THR A 162 -19.38 -18.97 -9.37
CA THR A 162 -18.92 -20.20 -8.72
C THR A 162 -17.40 -20.18 -8.67
N CYS A 163 -16.85 -20.46 -7.49
CA CYS A 163 -15.41 -20.62 -7.34
C CYS A 163 -14.93 -21.77 -8.24
N ALA A 164 -13.85 -21.53 -8.99
CA ALA A 164 -13.22 -22.59 -9.75
C ALA A 164 -12.81 -23.70 -8.77
N GLN A 165 -13.35 -24.91 -8.96
CA GLN A 165 -12.90 -26.08 -8.23
C GLN A 165 -11.60 -26.56 -8.86
N ASP A 166 -10.52 -25.83 -8.59
CA ASP A 166 -9.22 -26.21 -9.09
C ASP A 166 -8.62 -27.30 -8.20
N VAL A 167 -7.82 -28.19 -8.79
CA VAL A 167 -7.16 -29.33 -8.12
C VAL A 167 -6.25 -28.89 -6.96
N THR A 168 -5.90 -27.60 -6.92
CA THR A 168 -5.04 -26.96 -5.93
C THR A 168 -5.75 -26.54 -4.63
N MET A 169 -7.06 -26.77 -4.47
CA MET A 169 -7.86 -26.40 -3.28
C MET A 169 -7.70 -24.93 -2.84
N LYS A 170 -7.34 -24.02 -3.75
CA LYS A 170 -7.18 -22.62 -3.39
C LYS A 170 -8.52 -22.03 -2.94
N PRO A 171 -8.54 -21.30 -1.82
CA PRO A 171 -9.76 -20.69 -1.33
C PRO A 171 -10.20 -19.55 -2.24
N CYS A 172 -11.50 -19.34 -2.27
CA CYS A 172 -12.13 -18.32 -3.08
C CYS A 172 -12.89 -17.34 -2.19
N PHE A 173 -12.66 -16.06 -2.41
CA PHE A 173 -13.23 -14.99 -1.62
C PHE A 173 -14.42 -14.37 -2.35
N ILE A 174 -15.51 -14.10 -1.63
CA ILE A 174 -16.73 -13.57 -2.22
C ILE A 174 -16.89 -12.11 -1.80
N ALA A 175 -16.85 -11.20 -2.76
CA ALA A 175 -17.14 -9.79 -2.57
C ALA A 175 -18.66 -9.55 -2.55
N ASP A 176 -19.32 -10.01 -1.49
CA ASP A 176 -20.78 -9.96 -1.30
C ASP A 176 -21.30 -8.66 -0.69
N THR A 177 -20.39 -7.83 -0.19
CA THR A 177 -20.69 -6.48 0.27
C THR A 177 -19.65 -5.50 -0.27
N SER A 178 -20.04 -4.24 -0.38
CA SER A 178 -19.10 -3.13 -0.51
C SER A 178 -18.30 -2.96 0.78
N ILE A 179 -17.09 -2.41 0.67
CA ILE A 179 -16.12 -2.20 1.76
C ILE A 179 -15.93 -0.70 1.95
N THR A 180 -15.86 -0.24 3.18
CA THR A 180 -15.55 1.16 3.48
C THR A 180 -14.05 1.42 3.38
N ALA A 181 -13.64 2.66 3.13
CA ALA A 181 -12.24 3.04 3.18
C ALA A 181 -11.65 2.82 4.59
N GLU A 182 -12.42 3.02 5.66
CA GLU A 182 -11.97 2.68 7.01
C GLU A 182 -11.58 1.21 7.17
N GLU A 183 -12.31 0.29 6.52
CA GLU A 183 -12.01 -1.14 6.56
C GLU A 183 -10.83 -1.56 5.66
N LEU A 184 -10.46 -0.74 4.68
CA LEU A 184 -9.41 -1.04 3.70
C LEU A 184 -8.07 -0.39 4.05
N LEU A 185 -8.09 0.87 4.47
CA LEU A 185 -6.91 1.71 4.57
C LEU A 185 -6.17 1.44 5.87
N ASP A 186 -4.84 1.52 5.84
CA ASP A 186 -4.04 1.46 7.07
C ASP A 186 -4.15 2.76 7.88
N LEU A 187 -4.40 3.88 7.19
CA LEU A 187 -4.63 5.19 7.77
C LEU A 187 -5.89 5.82 7.16
N PRO A 188 -6.72 6.51 7.97
CA PRO A 188 -7.97 7.12 7.50
C PRO A 188 -7.75 8.36 6.61
N LEU A 189 -6.51 8.87 6.58
CA LEU A 189 -6.11 10.01 5.78
C LEU A 189 -5.18 9.55 4.63
N PRO A 190 -5.40 10.05 3.41
CA PRO A 190 -4.51 9.79 2.29
C PRO A 190 -3.15 10.46 2.49
N ALA A 191 -2.09 9.82 2.00
CA ALA A 191 -0.75 10.40 1.94
C ALA A 191 -0.73 11.66 1.05
N ILE A 192 -1.45 11.61 -0.07
CA ILE A 192 -1.60 12.72 -1.03
C ILE A 192 -3.02 12.69 -1.59
N SER A 193 -3.65 13.85 -1.79
CA SER A 193 -4.88 13.95 -2.60
C SER A 193 -4.78 15.05 -3.64
N LEU A 194 -5.21 14.72 -4.86
CA LEU A 194 -5.28 15.63 -5.99
C LEU A 194 -6.69 15.70 -6.53
N ALA A 195 -7.11 16.92 -6.89
CA ALA A 195 -8.32 17.15 -7.66
C ALA A 195 -7.91 17.62 -9.07
N HIS A 196 -8.33 16.88 -10.10
CA HIS A 196 -8.05 17.22 -11.49
C HIS A 196 -9.25 16.87 -12.38
N ASN A 197 -9.75 17.85 -13.16
CA ASN A 197 -10.86 17.66 -14.10
C ASN A 197 -12.07 16.90 -13.51
N ASN A 198 -12.56 17.31 -12.34
CA ASN A 198 -13.65 16.64 -11.58
C ASN A 198 -13.36 15.20 -11.12
N HIS A 199 -12.10 14.77 -11.19
CA HIS A 199 -11.63 13.52 -10.60
C HIS A 199 -10.88 13.81 -9.31
N GLU A 200 -11.13 13.01 -8.29
CA GLU A 200 -10.35 13.01 -7.06
C GLU A 200 -9.43 11.79 -7.08
N ILE A 201 -8.14 12.00 -6.92
CA ILE A 201 -7.12 10.95 -6.91
C ILE A 201 -6.44 11.01 -5.55
N HIS A 202 -6.47 9.90 -4.83
CA HIS A 202 -5.84 9.77 -3.53
C HIS A 202 -4.74 8.72 -3.59
N LEU A 203 -3.61 9.04 -3.00
CA LEU A 203 -2.56 8.10 -2.69
C LEU A 203 -2.76 7.67 -1.23
N VAL A 204 -2.95 6.37 -1.01
CA VAL A 204 -3.32 5.80 0.30
C VAL A 204 -2.46 4.59 0.62
N PHE A 205 -2.32 4.27 1.91
CA PHE A 205 -1.68 3.03 2.35
C PHE A 205 -2.73 1.92 2.51
N VAL A 206 -2.48 0.78 1.86
CA VAL A 206 -3.25 -0.46 2.01
C VAL A 206 -2.28 -1.59 2.23
N SER A 207 -2.36 -2.24 3.40
CA SER A 207 -1.46 -3.31 3.82
C SER A 207 0.03 -2.91 3.73
N GLY A 208 0.30 -1.65 4.04
CA GLY A 208 1.57 -0.94 4.02
C GLY A 208 2.06 -0.50 2.65
N CYS A 209 1.38 -0.87 1.57
CA CYS A 209 1.77 -0.46 0.22
C CYS A 209 1.04 0.82 -0.17
N LEU A 210 1.74 1.72 -0.85
CA LEU A 210 1.10 2.85 -1.50
C LEU A 210 0.24 2.40 -2.68
N LYS A 211 -1.02 2.86 -2.70
CA LYS A 211 -2.01 2.55 -3.73
C LYS A 211 -2.74 3.82 -4.16
N VAL A 212 -3.21 3.82 -5.41
CA VAL A 212 -4.02 4.92 -5.94
C VAL A 212 -5.51 4.58 -5.86
N LEU A 213 -6.27 5.42 -5.19
CA LEU A 213 -7.73 5.49 -5.25
C LEU A 213 -8.15 6.64 -6.16
N LYS A 214 -9.16 6.42 -7.00
CA LYS A 214 -9.68 7.41 -7.94
C LYS A 214 -11.20 7.47 -7.88
N ARG A 215 -11.74 8.67 -7.73
CA ARG A 215 -13.16 8.96 -7.92
C ARG A 215 -13.33 9.73 -9.21
N TYR A 216 -14.18 9.21 -10.09
CA TYR A 216 -14.41 9.78 -11.42
C TYR A 216 -15.52 10.82 -11.44
N SER A 217 -16.34 10.89 -10.38
CA SER A 217 -17.40 11.90 -10.23
C SER A 217 -17.87 11.93 -8.77
N PRO A 218 -18.33 13.08 -8.25
CA PRO A 218 -18.94 13.18 -6.91
C PRO A 218 -20.10 12.21 -6.69
N LYS A 219 -20.79 11.79 -7.75
CA LYS A 219 -21.91 10.82 -7.66
C LYS A 219 -21.46 9.35 -7.75
N LEU A 220 -20.17 9.10 -7.96
CA LEU A 220 -19.60 7.77 -8.11
C LEU A 220 -18.75 7.38 -6.90
N TYR A 221 -18.67 6.07 -6.68
CA TYR A 221 -17.81 5.44 -5.68
C TYR A 221 -16.32 5.49 -6.08
N TYR A 222 -15.42 5.34 -5.09
CA TYR A 222 -13.96 5.44 -5.27
C TYR A 222 -13.34 4.17 -5.82
N LYS A 223 -12.84 4.13 -7.05
CA LYS A 223 -12.13 2.98 -7.67
C LYS A 223 -10.67 2.88 -7.26
N THR A 224 -10.23 1.71 -6.80
CA THR A 224 -8.78 1.44 -6.68
C THR A 224 -8.19 1.20 -8.08
N SER A 225 -6.94 1.59 -8.31
CA SER A 225 -6.40 1.66 -9.67
C SER A 225 -6.03 0.31 -10.29
N MET A 226 -6.05 -0.83 -9.55
CA MET A 226 -5.81 -2.19 -10.09
C MET A 226 -5.87 -3.32 -9.02
N SER A 227 -6.11 -4.53 -9.52
CA SER A 227 -6.01 -5.85 -8.87
C SER A 227 -4.82 -5.95 -7.93
N HIS A 228 -5.04 -6.55 -6.76
CA HIS A 228 -3.96 -6.95 -5.86
C HIS A 228 -3.14 -8.07 -6.53
N GLY A 229 -2.16 -7.70 -7.36
CA GLY A 229 -1.34 -8.62 -8.17
C GLY A 229 -0.85 -8.04 -9.50
N ASP A 230 -1.52 -7.03 -10.07
CA ASP A 230 -1.07 -6.40 -11.32
C ASP A 230 -0.02 -5.33 -11.04
N ASN A 231 1.06 -5.32 -11.84
CA ASN A 231 2.21 -4.41 -11.78
C ASN A 231 1.88 -3.06 -11.12
N LEU A 232 2.13 -3.03 -9.81
CA LEU A 232 1.86 -1.98 -8.82
C LEU A 232 2.43 -0.61 -9.19
N TYR A 233 3.34 -0.59 -10.15
CA TYR A 233 4.41 0.38 -10.23
C TYR A 233 4.11 1.52 -11.22
N SER A 234 3.31 1.27 -12.26
CA SER A 234 3.14 2.21 -13.38
C SER A 234 2.23 3.42 -13.11
N ARG A 235 1.47 3.44 -12.01
CA ARG A 235 0.46 4.49 -11.74
C ARG A 235 0.70 5.34 -10.50
N VAL A 236 1.53 4.89 -9.56
CA VAL A 236 1.83 5.66 -8.34
C VAL A 236 2.77 6.82 -8.66
N TYR A 237 3.87 6.56 -9.37
CA TYR A 237 4.85 7.58 -9.71
C TYR A 237 4.24 8.80 -10.43
N PRO A 238 3.40 8.63 -11.48
CA PRO A 238 2.75 9.78 -12.13
C PRO A 238 1.88 10.61 -11.19
N VAL A 239 1.22 9.99 -10.21
CA VAL A 239 0.38 10.70 -9.22
C VAL A 239 1.26 11.51 -8.28
N VAL A 240 2.35 10.94 -7.76
CA VAL A 240 3.28 11.67 -6.87
C VAL A 240 3.95 12.82 -7.62
N ASN A 241 4.41 12.58 -8.85
CA ASN A 241 5.02 13.61 -9.69
C ASN A 241 4.05 14.75 -10.03
N GLN A 242 2.77 14.45 -10.25
CA GLN A 242 1.76 15.50 -10.45
C GLN A 242 1.48 16.24 -9.15
N ALA A 243 1.40 15.53 -8.02
CA ALA A 243 1.12 16.13 -6.73
C ALA A 243 2.18 17.14 -6.29
N GLU A 244 3.43 16.83 -6.57
CA GLU A 244 4.52 17.74 -6.31
C GLU A 244 4.40 19.04 -7.12
N LYS A 245 4.01 18.96 -8.40
CA LYS A 245 3.80 20.15 -9.23
C LYS A 245 2.63 21.00 -8.76
N ASP A 246 1.64 20.37 -8.13
CA ASP A 246 0.41 20.98 -7.64
C ASP A 246 0.37 21.07 -6.10
N ILE A 247 1.53 21.18 -5.44
CA ILE A 247 1.64 21.02 -3.98
C ILE A 247 0.75 22.01 -3.20
N ASP A 248 0.61 23.23 -3.72
CA ASP A 248 -0.25 24.29 -3.18
C ASP A 248 -1.75 24.02 -3.37
N ARG A 249 -2.11 23.17 -4.33
CA ARG A 249 -3.50 22.77 -4.64
C ARG A 249 -3.87 21.41 -4.05
N THR A 250 -2.94 20.76 -3.37
CA THR A 250 -3.22 19.52 -2.62
C THR A 250 -4.29 19.82 -1.58
N ILE A 251 -5.26 18.93 -1.40
CA ILE A 251 -6.33 19.05 -0.42
C ILE A 251 -6.24 17.90 0.58
N MET A 252 -6.62 18.13 1.84
CA MET A 252 -6.82 17.03 2.78
C MET A 252 -8.27 16.59 2.71
N ILE A 253 -8.51 15.39 2.19
CA ILE A 253 -9.83 14.76 2.18
C ILE A 253 -9.77 13.56 3.11
N SER A 254 -10.66 13.52 4.11
CA SER A 254 -10.88 12.31 4.89
C SER A 254 -11.69 11.32 4.07
N LEU A 255 -11.27 10.05 4.07
CA LEU A 255 -11.95 8.99 3.33
C LEU A 255 -12.79 8.08 4.22
N LYS A 256 -13.03 8.41 5.51
CA LYS A 256 -13.69 7.51 6.47
C LYS A 256 -15.00 6.90 5.96
N GLU A 257 -15.81 7.67 5.23
CA GLU A 257 -17.12 7.23 4.72
C GLU A 257 -17.12 6.79 3.25
N ALA A 258 -15.95 6.76 2.60
CA ALA A 258 -15.86 6.39 1.20
C ALA A 258 -16.15 4.90 1.00
N ILE A 259 -17.06 4.58 0.08
CA ILE A 259 -17.38 3.19 -0.28
C ILE A 259 -16.49 2.75 -1.45
N ILE A 260 -15.88 1.57 -1.28
CA ILE A 260 -14.97 0.87 -2.18
C ILE A 260 -15.61 -0.48 -2.53
N ASN A 261 -15.88 -0.76 -3.81
CA ASN A 261 -16.29 -2.09 -4.29
C ASN A 261 -15.13 -2.87 -4.96
N LEU A 262 -15.23 -4.19 -4.95
CA LEU A 262 -14.18 -5.10 -5.39
C LEU A 262 -14.51 -5.91 -6.67
N LYS A 263 -15.65 -5.72 -7.33
CA LYS A 263 -16.17 -6.63 -8.38
C LYS A 263 -15.28 -6.79 -9.63
N GLY A 264 -14.94 -8.04 -9.96
CA GLY A 264 -14.63 -8.55 -11.32
C GLY A 264 -13.15 -8.76 -11.64
N ASN A 265 -12.50 -9.83 -11.14
CA ASN A 265 -11.09 -10.27 -11.39
C ASN A 265 -10.01 -9.17 -11.32
N ARG A 266 -10.42 -8.01 -10.83
CA ARG A 266 -9.79 -6.72 -10.79
C ARG A 266 -10.63 -5.97 -9.79
N VAL A 267 -9.98 -5.29 -8.87
CA VAL A 267 -10.66 -4.50 -7.85
C VAL A 267 -11.37 -3.34 -8.56
N TYR A 268 -12.68 -3.44 -8.76
CA TYR A 268 -13.51 -2.34 -9.27
C TYR A 268 -14.63 -1.97 -8.33
N VAL A 269 -14.78 -0.65 -8.14
CA VAL A 269 -15.65 -0.03 -7.16
C VAL A 269 -16.96 0.47 -7.78
N GLY A 270 -18.06 0.08 -7.13
CA GLY A 270 -19.48 0.45 -7.21
C GLY A 270 -20.50 -0.71 -7.41
N LYS A 271 -21.17 -1.20 -6.36
CA LYS A 271 -22.52 -0.80 -5.90
C LYS A 271 -22.64 -1.22 -4.44
#